data_AF-A0A3A0BB46-F1
#
_entry.id   AF-A0A3A0BB46-F1
#
_cell.length_a   1.000
_cell.length_b   1.000
_cell.length_c   1.000
_cell.angle_alpha   90.00
_cell.angle_beta   90.00
_cell.angle_gamma   90.00
#
_symmetry.space_group_name_H-M   'P 1'
#
loop_
_entity.id
_entity.type
_entity.pdbx_description
1 polymer ?
#
loop_
_entity_poly.entity_id
_entity_poly.type
_entity_poly.pdbx_seq_one_letter_code
_entity_poly.pdbx_strand_id
1 'polypeptide(L)'
;MTNLDLLKQQLELAEIASRLLPRRQAIYQTIKEQRTVSADYLARNFAGTPSSTLRYDLKQLQKAGLIKKLGTTRGALYQPV
;
A
#
# COMPACT_ATOMS: atom_id res chain seq x y z
N MET A 1 -6.52 18.04 -15.31
CA MET A 1 -7.42 17.11 -14.60
C MET A 1 -8.53 17.92 -14.00
N THR A 2 -9.80 17.58 -14.25
CA THR A 2 -10.94 18.32 -13.68
C THR A 2 -11.25 17.82 -12.26
N ASN A 3 -11.95 18.59 -11.44
CA ASN A 3 -12.35 18.17 -10.08
C ASN A 3 -13.20 16.88 -10.10
N LEU A 4 -13.96 16.65 -11.17
CA LEU A 4 -14.79 15.46 -11.34
C LEU A 4 -13.94 14.19 -11.52
N ASP A 5 -12.82 14.30 -12.24
CA ASP A 5 -11.91 13.17 -12.50
C ASP A 5 -11.22 12.72 -11.21
N LEU A 6 -10.80 13.67 -10.38
CA LEU A 6 -10.16 13.38 -9.08
C LEU A 6 -11.13 12.64 -8.14
N LEU A 7 -12.40 13.06 -8.11
CA LEU A 7 -13.41 12.42 -7.27
C LEU A 7 -13.69 10.98 -7.73
N LYS A 8 -13.82 10.77 -9.05
CA LYS A 8 -13.98 9.43 -9.64
C LYS A 8 -12.81 8.52 -9.27
N GLN A 9 -11.58 9.02 -9.43
CA GLN A 9 -10.38 8.27 -9.07
C GLN A 9 -10.36 7.91 -7.57
N GLN A 10 -10.74 8.84 -6.69
CA GLN A 10 -10.83 8.56 -5.25
C GLN A 10 -11.87 7.48 -4.91
N LEU A 11 -13.04 7.52 -5.56
CA LEU A 11 -14.09 6.52 -5.38
C LEU A 11 -13.64 5.14 -5.87
N GLU A 12 -12.99 5.06 -7.03
CA GLU A 12 -12.43 3.81 -7.56
C GLU A 12 -11.40 3.20 -6.61
N LEU A 13 -10.46 4.01 -6.10
CA LEU A 13 -9.47 3.53 -5.12
C LEU A 13 -10.12 3.06 -3.82
N ALA A 14 -11.17 3.73 -3.36
CA ALA A 14 -11.92 3.31 -2.18
C ALA A 14 -12.64 1.98 -2.39
N GLU A 15 -13.24 1.76 -3.57
CA GLU A 15 -13.88 0.50 -3.93
C GLU A 15 -12.85 -0.64 -3.96
N ILE A 16 -11.70 -0.44 -4.61
CA ILE A 16 -10.61 -1.42 -4.64
C ILE A 16 -10.13 -1.73 -3.22
N ALA A 17 -9.95 -0.71 -2.38
CA ALA A 17 -9.50 -0.87 -1.00
C ALA A 17 -10.49 -1.67 -0.15
N SER A 18 -11.80 -1.54 -0.38
CA SER A 18 -12.84 -2.28 0.35
C SER A 18 -12.84 -3.79 0.07
N ARG A 19 -12.27 -4.22 -1.06
CA ARG A 19 -12.15 -5.63 -1.45
C ARG A 19 -10.85 -6.29 -1.00
N LEU A 20 -9.98 -5.56 -0.30
CA LEU A 20 -8.72 -6.12 0.17
C LEU A 20 -8.94 -7.16 1.26
N LEU A 21 -8.08 -8.18 1.27
CA LEU A 21 -7.96 -9.09 2.41
C LEU A 21 -7.56 -8.31 3.68
N PRO A 22 -7.97 -8.75 4.89
CA PRO A 22 -7.76 -8.01 6.13
C PRO A 22 -6.31 -7.56 6.36
N ARG A 23 -5.33 -8.44 6.09
CA ARG A 23 -3.90 -8.11 6.23
C ARG A 23 -3.44 -7.01 5.25
N ARG A 24 -3.89 -7.05 4.00
CA ARG A 24 -3.56 -6.03 2.99
C ARG A 24 -4.21 -4.71 3.31
N GLN A 25 -5.44 -4.74 3.83
CA GLN A 25 -6.12 -3.56 4.32
C GLN A 25 -5.34 -2.92 5.48
N ALA A 26 -4.91 -3.70 6.46
CA ALA A 26 -4.08 -3.21 7.55
C ALA A 26 -2.77 -2.58 7.06
N ILE A 27 -2.03 -3.26 6.18
CA ILE A 27 -0.80 -2.73 5.57
C ILE A 27 -1.08 -1.40 4.84
N TYR A 28 -2.15 -1.34 4.05
CA TYR A 28 -2.52 -0.13 3.32
C TYR A 28 -2.85 1.04 4.27
N GLN A 29 -3.59 0.80 5.34
CA GLN A 29 -3.89 1.84 6.34
C GLN A 29 -2.62 2.33 7.03
N THR A 30 -1.72 1.43 7.44
CA THR A 30 -0.41 1.82 8.00
C THR A 30 0.36 2.72 7.04
N ILE A 31 0.37 2.41 5.73
CA ILE A 31 1.03 3.24 4.72
C ILE A 31 0.35 4.61 4.58
N LYS A 32 -0.99 4.68 4.64
CA LYS A 32 -1.74 5.94 4.59
C LYS A 32 -1.47 6.84 5.79
N GLU A 33 -1.44 6.26 6.98
CA GLU A 33 -1.21 6.97 8.24
C GLU A 33 0.21 7.53 8.30
N GLN A 34 1.20 6.68 8.03
CA GLN A 34 2.62 7.05 8.13
C GLN A 34 3.12 7.84 6.91
N ARG A 35 2.32 7.92 5.84
CA ARG A 35 2.62 8.53 4.53
C ARG A 35 3.74 7.87 3.74
N THR A 36 4.81 7.42 4.40
CA THR A 36 5.95 6.76 3.78
C THR A 36 6.51 5.69 4.72
N VAL A 37 6.61 4.44 4.27
CA VAL A 37 7.16 3.33 5.08
C VAL A 37 8.12 2.46 4.30
N SER A 38 9.06 1.81 4.98
CA SER A 38 9.92 0.79 4.38
C SER A 38 9.36 -0.62 4.59
N ALA A 39 9.83 -1.58 3.79
CA ALA A 39 9.49 -2.99 4.01
C ALA A 39 9.97 -3.50 5.39
N ASP A 40 11.08 -2.97 5.91
CA ASP A 40 11.60 -3.35 7.23
C ASP A 40 10.73 -2.77 8.36
N TYR A 41 10.18 -1.56 8.18
CA TYR A 41 9.19 -1.01 9.11
C TYR A 41 7.96 -1.92 9.18
N LEU A 42 7.45 -2.35 8.03
CA LEU A 42 6.31 -3.28 7.99
C LEU A 42 6.66 -4.63 8.62
N ALA A 43 7.85 -5.18 8.37
CA ALA A 43 8.27 -6.43 9.00
C ALA A 43 8.26 -6.39 10.53
N ARG A 44 8.59 -5.24 11.14
CA ARG A 44 8.53 -5.06 12.60
C ARG A 44 7.09 -4.93 13.12
N ASN A 45 6.22 -4.22 12.40
CA ASN A 45 4.82 -4.03 12.81
C ASN A 45 3.94 -5.26 12.54
N PHE A 46 4.34 -6.10 11.60
CA PHE A 46 3.66 -7.35 11.24
C PHE A 46 4.56 -8.56 11.53
N ALA A 47 5.15 -8.63 12.74
CA ALA A 47 6.18 -9.62 13.11
C ALA A 47 5.74 -11.10 12.95
N GLY A 48 4.44 -11.39 12.98
CA GLY A 48 3.90 -12.73 12.70
C GLY A 48 3.78 -13.07 11.20
N THR A 49 4.12 -12.15 10.31
CA THR A 49 4.04 -12.34 8.85
C THR A 49 5.44 -12.46 8.25
N PRO A 50 5.74 -13.55 7.51
CA PRO A 50 7.02 -13.68 6.82
C PRO A 50 7.31 -12.52 5.87
N SER A 51 8.57 -12.09 5.79
CA SER A 51 8.98 -10.98 4.92
C SER A 51 8.67 -11.23 3.44
N SER A 52 8.68 -12.49 2.98
CA SER A 52 8.26 -12.86 1.62
C SER A 52 6.77 -12.58 1.38
N THR A 53 5.92 -12.91 2.35
CA THR A 53 4.48 -12.63 2.32
C THR A 53 4.21 -11.13 2.33
N LEU A 54 4.92 -10.35 3.16
CA LEU A 54 4.80 -8.88 3.14
C LEU A 54 5.20 -8.28 1.79
N ARG A 55 6.28 -8.78 1.17
CA ARG A 55 6.67 -8.36 -0.19
C ARG A 55 5.61 -8.69 -1.22
N TYR A 56 4.96 -9.85 -1.11
CA TYR A 56 3.85 -10.22 -1.98
C TYR A 56 2.65 -9.29 -1.78
N ASP A 57 2.26 -9.01 -0.54
CA ASP A 57 1.16 -8.10 -0.24
C ASP A 57 1.41 -6.68 -0.75
N LEU A 58 2.63 -6.16 -0.57
CA LEU A 58 3.06 -4.88 -1.15
C LEU A 58 2.94 -4.89 -2.68
N LYS A 59 3.40 -5.96 -3.34
CA LYS A 59 3.27 -6.11 -4.80
C LYS A 59 1.81 -6.11 -5.24
N GLN A 60 0.92 -6.73 -4.48
CA GLN A 60 -0.52 -6.74 -4.79
C GLN A 60 -1.15 -5.36 -4.61
N LEU A 61 -0.79 -4.62 -3.56
CA LEU A 61 -1.24 -3.23 -3.35
C LEU A 61 -0.73 -2.30 -4.45
N GLN A 62 0.50 -2.49 -4.91
CA GLN A 62 1.06 -1.74 -6.05
C GLN A 62 0.31 -2.05 -7.35
N LYS A 63 0.05 -3.33 -7.64
CA LYS A 63 -0.73 -3.74 -8.82
C LYS A 63 -2.15 -3.17 -8.81
N ALA A 64 -2.74 -3.04 -7.62
CA ALA A 64 -4.04 -2.43 -7.41
C ALA A 64 -4.03 -0.90 -7.50
N GLY A 65 -2.86 -0.26 -7.74
CA GLY A 65 -2.75 1.20 -7.85
C GLY A 65 -2.96 1.95 -6.54
N LEU A 66 -2.93 1.26 -5.39
CA LEU A 66 -3.18 1.88 -4.08
C LEU A 66 -1.93 2.51 -3.48
N ILE A 67 -0.76 1.95 -3.78
CA ILE A 67 0.54 2.43 -3.30
C ILE A 67 1.57 2.46 -4.43
N LYS A 68 2.57 3.33 -4.28
CA LYS A 68 3.74 3.40 -5.16
C LYS A 68 5.01 3.14 -4.38
N LYS A 69 5.94 2.41 -5.00
CA LYS A 69 7.28 2.15 -4.47
C LYS A 69 8.22 3.27 -4.93
N LEU A 70 8.98 3.82 -4.00
CA LEU A 70 10.00 4.84 -4.23
C LEU A 70 11.37 4.16 -4.14
N GLY A 71 12.02 4.06 -5.29
CA GLY A 71 13.31 3.40 -5.46
C GLY A 71 13.23 1.94 -5.92
N THR A 72 14.35 1.44 -6.42
CA THR A 72 14.47 0.11 -7.03
C THR A 72 15.17 -0.89 -6.12
N THR A 73 16.05 -0.43 -5.23
CA THR A 73 16.96 -1.22 -4.40
C THR A 73 16.37 -1.63 -3.03
N ARG A 74 17.19 -2.32 -2.22
CA ARG A 74 16.92 -2.63 -0.82
C ARG A 74 16.82 -1.32 -0.02
N GLY A 75 15.80 -1.20 0.82
CA GLY A 75 15.49 0.04 1.55
C GLY A 75 14.46 0.95 0.87
N ALA A 76 13.91 0.53 -0.28
CA ALA A 76 12.85 1.27 -0.95
C ALA A 76 11.66 1.56 -0.02
N LEU A 77 11.08 2.74 -0.22
CA LEU A 77 9.95 3.24 0.53
C LEU A 77 8.65 3.04 -0.24
N TYR A 78 7.52 3.06 0.47
CA TYR A 78 6.19 2.93 -0.10
C TYR A 78 5.31 4.05 0.42
N GLN A 79 4.55 4.67 -0.47
CA GLN A 79 3.60 5.73 -0.14
C GLN A 79 2.26 5.50 -0.86
N PRO A 80 1.14 6.06 -0.36
CA PRO A 80 -0.13 6.06 -1.08
C PRO A 80 0.02 6.70 -2.47
N VAL A 81 -0.76 6.23 -3.44
CA VAL A 81 -0.88 6.89 -4.76
C VAL A 81 -1.68 8.18 -4.64
#